data_AF-A0A0F8XY44-F1
#
_entry.id   AF-A0A0F8XY44-F1
#
_cell.length_a   1.000
_cell.length_b   1.000
_cell.length_c   1.000
_cell.angle_alpha   90.00
_cell.angle_beta   90.00
_cell.angle_gamma   90.00
#
_symmetry.space_group_name_H-M   'P 1'
#
loop_
_entity.id
_entity.type
_entity.pdbx_description
1 polymer ?
#
loop_
_entity_poly.entity_id
_entity_poly.type
_entity_poly.pdbx_seq_one_letter_code
_entity_poly.pdbx_strand_id
1 'polypeptide(L)'
;MSLGFGGKHLESYNSTSVAKFQDERDPYFKLQSLRAQVQLLEWEMESILYQYQRFVSTNRANTKPERGVGVNGITAIFYQAKRANDERVWKPAFNVSVAGQPGVRFSFEKYLYSDAWKNAVRLWGSTNNILQDDIDRVLRNRPDPQQFKRLRRVMNNDGMDIPVEALRSVFREQKQKMKAEKFLTQQK
;
A
#
# COMPACT_ATOMS: atom_id res chain seq x y z
N MET A 1 -9.68 25.68 -18.77
CA MET A 1 -9.11 24.31 -18.76
C MET A 1 -9.77 23.53 -17.62
N SER A 2 -9.86 22.20 -17.71
CA SER A 2 -10.49 21.35 -16.70
C SER A 2 -9.57 20.19 -16.30
N LEU A 3 -9.49 19.92 -15.00
CA LEU A 3 -8.81 18.76 -14.40
C LEU A 3 -9.62 18.29 -13.18
N GLY A 4 -9.77 16.97 -13.02
CA GLY A 4 -10.56 16.37 -11.94
C GLY A 4 -9.76 15.40 -11.10
N PHE A 5 -9.73 15.61 -9.78
CA PHE A 5 -9.14 14.69 -8.80
C PHE A 5 -9.81 14.86 -7.42
N GLY A 6 -9.92 13.77 -6.65
CA GLY A 6 -10.56 13.79 -5.33
C GLY A 6 -12.08 14.06 -5.33
N GLY A 7 -12.77 13.84 -6.46
CA GLY A 7 -14.21 14.10 -6.59
C GLY A 7 -14.56 15.59 -6.82
N LYS A 8 -13.56 16.46 -7.00
CA LYS A 8 -13.74 17.87 -7.34
C LYS A 8 -13.25 18.13 -8.76
N HIS A 9 -13.98 18.98 -9.47
CA HIS A 9 -13.65 19.43 -10.81
C HIS A 9 -13.13 20.87 -10.70
N LEU A 10 -11.88 21.11 -11.12
CA LEU A 10 -11.29 22.44 -11.12
C LEU A 10 -11.45 23.05 -12.50
N GLU A 11 -12.02 24.25 -12.54
CA GLU A 11 -12.16 25.04 -13.75
C GLU A 11 -11.66 26.46 -13.51
N SER A 12 -10.99 27.00 -14.50
CA SER A 12 -10.53 28.39 -14.52
C SER A 12 -10.55 28.95 -15.93
N TYR A 13 -10.77 30.25 -15.99
CA TYR A 13 -10.86 31.03 -17.23
C TYR A 13 -9.80 32.13 -17.22
N ASN A 14 -8.79 31.97 -18.05
CA ASN A 14 -7.81 33.03 -18.36
C ASN A 14 -8.23 33.67 -19.68
N SER A 15 -8.83 34.86 -19.62
CA SER A 15 -9.37 35.54 -20.80
C SER A 15 -8.30 36.28 -21.58
N THR A 16 -8.20 35.99 -22.87
CA THR A 16 -7.32 36.68 -23.83
C THR A 16 -8.06 37.73 -24.67
N SER A 17 -9.35 37.99 -24.37
CA SER A 17 -10.23 38.85 -25.17
C SER A 17 -9.75 40.29 -25.37
N VAL A 18 -8.90 40.79 -24.47
CA VAL A 18 -8.33 42.15 -24.50
C VAL A 18 -7.05 42.22 -25.36
N ALA A 19 -6.48 41.07 -25.76
CA ALA A 19 -5.28 41.04 -26.60
C ALA A 19 -5.59 41.55 -28.01
N LYS A 20 -4.71 42.42 -28.52
CA LYS A 20 -4.73 42.94 -29.89
C LYS A 20 -4.42 41.84 -30.91
N PHE A 21 -3.54 40.90 -30.56
CA PHE A 21 -3.30 39.68 -31.34
C PHE A 21 -3.53 38.45 -30.46
N GLN A 22 -4.15 37.41 -31.02
CA GLN A 22 -4.41 36.15 -30.32
C GLN A 22 -3.23 35.16 -30.49
N ASP A 23 -2.01 35.67 -30.36
CA ASP A 23 -0.78 34.91 -30.44
C ASP A 23 0.34 35.55 -29.60
N GLU A 24 1.49 34.89 -29.51
CA GLU A 24 2.59 35.30 -28.64
C GLU A 24 3.23 36.66 -28.99
N ARG A 25 2.86 37.28 -30.13
CA ARG A 25 3.34 38.62 -30.49
C ARG A 25 2.70 39.70 -29.62
N ASP A 26 1.52 39.43 -29.07
CA ASP A 26 0.89 40.30 -28.08
C ASP A 26 1.36 39.93 -26.65
N PRO A 27 2.03 40.85 -25.93
CA PRO A 27 2.50 40.58 -24.57
C PRO A 27 1.40 40.19 -23.59
N TYR A 28 0.18 40.72 -23.75
CA TYR A 28 -0.97 40.38 -22.90
C TYR A 28 -1.47 38.95 -23.20
N PHE A 29 -1.57 38.57 -24.48
CA PHE A 29 -1.89 37.18 -24.85
C PHE A 29 -0.86 36.21 -24.29
N LYS A 30 0.43 36.53 -24.44
CA LYS A 30 1.54 35.72 -23.92
C LYS A 30 1.48 35.59 -22.39
N LEU A 31 1.22 36.68 -21.67
CA LEU A 31 1.07 36.67 -20.22
C LEU A 31 -0.10 35.77 -19.77
N GLN A 32 -1.26 35.88 -20.41
CA GLN A 32 -2.43 35.06 -20.07
C GLN A 32 -2.19 33.57 -20.39
N SER A 33 -1.51 33.29 -21.50
CA SER A 33 -1.11 31.93 -21.88
C SER A 33 -0.17 31.32 -20.83
N LEU A 34 0.82 32.07 -20.36
CA LEU A 34 1.73 31.62 -19.29
C LEU A 34 1.00 31.40 -17.96
N ARG A 35 0.08 32.29 -17.59
CA ARG A 35 -0.76 32.10 -16.38
C ARG A 35 -1.57 30.82 -16.45
N ALA A 36 -2.12 30.53 -17.62
CA ALA A 36 -2.88 29.31 -17.86
C ALA A 36 -2.00 28.05 -17.74
N GLN A 37 -0.75 28.11 -18.20
CA GLN A 37 0.22 27.02 -18.03
C GLN A 37 0.63 26.83 -16.58
N VAL A 38 0.92 27.91 -15.85
CA VAL A 38 1.24 27.83 -14.40
C VAL A 38 0.11 27.15 -13.65
N GLN A 39 -1.12 27.57 -13.89
CA GLN A 39 -2.29 27.00 -13.24
C GLN A 39 -2.50 25.51 -13.58
N LEU A 40 -2.24 25.13 -14.82
CA LEU A 40 -2.30 23.73 -15.24
C LEU A 40 -1.28 22.88 -14.46
N LEU A 41 -0.04 23.36 -14.33
CA LEU A 41 1.03 22.69 -13.60
C LEU A 41 0.73 22.62 -12.09
N GLU A 42 0.15 23.67 -11.50
CA GLU A 42 -0.29 23.68 -10.10
C GLU A 42 -1.32 22.58 -9.85
N TRP A 43 -2.33 22.45 -10.70
CA TRP A 43 -3.34 21.40 -10.58
C TRP A 43 -2.76 20.00 -10.81
N GLU A 44 -1.84 19.85 -11.75
CA GLU A 44 -1.15 18.58 -11.95
C GLU A 44 -0.35 18.19 -10.70
N MET A 45 0.37 19.14 -10.09
CA MET A 45 1.10 18.94 -8.85
C MET A 45 0.15 18.52 -7.71
N GLU A 46 -0.97 19.20 -7.54
CA GLU A 46 -2.00 18.84 -6.54
C GLU A 46 -2.56 17.43 -6.77
N SER A 47 -2.85 17.08 -8.02
CA SER A 47 -3.33 15.75 -8.40
C SER A 47 -2.34 14.66 -8.03
N ILE A 48 -1.06 14.86 -8.37
CA ILE A 48 0.03 13.92 -8.08
C ILE A 48 0.18 13.77 -6.56
N LEU A 49 0.18 14.89 -5.81
CA LEU A 49 0.28 14.87 -4.36
C LEU A 49 -0.90 14.10 -3.74
N TYR A 50 -2.12 14.34 -4.21
CA TYR A 50 -3.31 13.62 -3.75
C TYR A 50 -3.20 12.11 -4.03
N GLN A 51 -2.75 11.73 -5.21
CA GLN A 51 -2.55 10.33 -5.58
C GLN A 51 -1.47 9.67 -4.70
N TYR A 52 -0.36 10.35 -4.46
CA TYR A 52 0.70 9.89 -3.57
C TYR A 52 0.19 9.68 -2.15
N GLN A 53 -0.46 10.70 -1.57
CA GLN A 53 -1.01 10.62 -0.21
C GLN A 53 -1.97 9.45 -0.08
N ARG A 54 -2.89 9.28 -1.04
CA ARG A 54 -3.81 8.15 -1.07
C ARG A 54 -3.08 6.81 -1.19
N PHE A 55 -2.03 6.73 -2.01
CA PHE A 55 -1.23 5.51 -2.17
C PHE A 55 -0.59 5.07 -0.85
N VAL A 56 -0.02 6.00 -0.08
CA VAL A 56 0.69 5.69 1.17
C VAL A 56 -0.22 5.56 2.40
N SER A 57 -1.48 6.00 2.32
CA SER A 57 -2.37 6.06 3.50
C SER A 57 -3.63 5.20 3.39
N THR A 58 -3.93 4.65 2.21
CA THR A 58 -5.16 3.88 2.00
C THR A 58 -4.91 2.58 1.26
N ASN A 59 -5.74 1.58 1.54
CA ASN A 59 -5.78 0.35 0.75
C ASN A 59 -6.24 0.65 -0.68
N ARG A 60 -5.85 -0.19 -1.64
CA ARG A 60 -6.41 -0.13 -2.99
C ARG A 60 -7.93 -0.37 -2.94
N ALA A 61 -8.70 0.36 -3.74
CA ALA A 61 -10.17 0.32 -3.71
C ALA A 61 -10.77 -1.07 -3.94
N ASN A 62 -10.10 -1.94 -4.70
CA ASN A 62 -10.53 -3.31 -4.99
C ASN A 62 -9.92 -4.37 -4.05
N THR A 63 -9.28 -3.94 -2.97
CA THR A 63 -8.70 -4.86 -1.98
C THR A 63 -9.83 -5.59 -1.27
N LYS A 64 -9.87 -6.92 -1.37
CA LYS A 64 -10.89 -7.74 -0.69
C LYS A 64 -10.83 -7.55 0.84
N PRO A 65 -11.95 -7.80 1.57
CA PRO A 65 -12.00 -7.67 3.01
C PRO A 65 -10.85 -8.41 3.72
N GLU A 66 -10.33 -7.82 4.80
CA GLU A 66 -9.24 -8.34 5.63
C GLU A 66 -7.89 -8.57 4.92
N ARG A 67 -7.77 -8.26 3.62
CA ARG A 67 -6.47 -8.28 2.90
C ARG A 67 -5.71 -6.98 3.00
N GLY A 68 -6.40 -5.87 3.19
CA GLY A 68 -5.78 -4.55 3.28
C GLY A 68 -4.96 -4.39 4.56
N VAL A 69 -3.79 -3.77 4.46
CA VAL A 69 -2.91 -3.49 5.61
C VAL A 69 -2.76 -1.99 5.90
N GLY A 70 -3.58 -1.15 5.25
CA GLY A 70 -3.61 0.29 5.43
C GLY A 70 -2.82 1.09 4.39
N VAL A 71 -2.19 0.43 3.42
CA VAL A 71 -1.44 1.09 2.33
C VAL A 71 -1.70 0.40 1.00
N ASN A 72 -1.50 1.12 -0.10
CA ASN A 72 -1.60 0.55 -1.43
C ASN A 72 -0.33 -0.25 -1.76
N GLY A 73 -0.48 -1.36 -2.46
CA GLY A 73 0.64 -2.20 -2.89
C GLY A 73 1.15 -3.22 -1.86
N ILE A 74 0.64 -3.23 -0.62
CA ILE A 74 0.88 -4.34 0.33
C ILE A 74 -0.46 -4.99 0.70
N THR A 75 -0.49 -6.33 0.74
CA THR A 75 -1.69 -7.09 1.13
C THR A 75 -1.34 -8.28 2.01
N ALA A 76 -2.22 -8.59 2.95
CA ALA A 76 -2.22 -9.85 3.69
C ALA A 76 -2.86 -10.95 2.82
N ILE A 77 -2.18 -12.09 2.70
CA ILE A 77 -2.64 -13.19 1.85
C ILE A 77 -2.41 -14.56 2.51
N PHE A 78 -3.20 -15.54 2.07
CA PHE A 78 -2.85 -16.95 2.10
C PHE A 78 -2.58 -17.42 0.66
N TYR A 79 -1.55 -18.23 0.49
CA TYR A 79 -1.24 -18.87 -0.79
C TYR A 79 -0.87 -20.33 -0.57
N GLN A 80 -1.08 -21.17 -1.59
CA GLN A 80 -0.62 -22.55 -1.58
C GLN A 80 0.84 -22.60 -2.07
N ALA A 81 1.68 -23.31 -1.32
CA ALA A 81 3.03 -23.65 -1.73
C ALA A 81 3.17 -25.17 -1.78
N LYS A 82 3.89 -25.68 -2.79
CA LYS A 82 4.26 -27.09 -2.88
C LYS A 82 5.28 -27.45 -1.80
N ARG A 83 5.12 -28.62 -1.18
CA ARG A 83 6.15 -29.30 -0.38
C ARG A 83 6.93 -30.30 -1.23
N ALA A 84 7.97 -30.89 -0.63
CA ALA A 84 8.80 -31.92 -1.25
C ALA A 84 7.98 -33.12 -1.77
N ASN A 85 6.86 -33.45 -1.11
CA ASN A 85 5.99 -34.58 -1.47
C ASN A 85 4.84 -34.16 -2.42
N ASP A 86 4.97 -33.04 -3.13
CA ASP A 86 3.96 -32.43 -4.00
C ASP A 86 2.63 -32.01 -3.33
N GLU A 87 2.52 -32.18 -2.01
CA GLU A 87 1.40 -31.69 -1.19
C GLU A 87 1.34 -30.15 -1.23
N ARG A 88 0.15 -29.59 -1.45
CA ARG A 88 -0.11 -28.15 -1.40
C ARG A 88 -0.46 -27.73 0.02
N VAL A 89 0.38 -26.88 0.60
CA VAL A 89 0.17 -26.37 1.95
C VAL A 89 -0.11 -24.88 1.93
N TRP A 90 -1.16 -24.47 2.64
CA TRP A 90 -1.51 -23.07 2.84
C TRP A 90 -0.49 -22.35 3.71
N LYS A 91 0.03 -21.24 3.21
CA LYS A 91 1.02 -20.39 3.88
C LYS A 91 0.53 -18.94 3.94
N PRO A 92 0.51 -18.32 5.11
CA PRO A 92 0.27 -16.89 5.24
C PRO A 92 1.52 -16.07 4.90
N ALA A 93 1.32 -14.89 4.34
CA ALA A 93 2.37 -13.94 4.00
C ALA A 93 1.85 -12.51 3.88
N PHE A 94 2.77 -11.55 3.92
CA PHE A 94 2.57 -10.25 3.27
C PHE A 94 2.99 -10.35 1.80
N ASN A 95 2.19 -9.78 0.91
CA ASN A 95 2.47 -9.72 -0.52
C ASN A 95 2.62 -8.26 -0.95
N VAL A 96 3.75 -7.94 -1.56
CA VAL A 96 4.06 -6.63 -2.12
C VAL A 96 3.86 -6.67 -3.62
N SER A 97 3.00 -5.80 -4.15
CA SER A 97 2.82 -5.62 -5.58
C SER A 97 4.00 -4.84 -6.17
N VAL A 98 4.56 -5.37 -7.24
CA VAL A 98 5.66 -4.76 -8.01
C VAL A 98 5.14 -4.53 -9.43
N ALA A 99 5.30 -3.33 -9.97
CA ALA A 99 4.82 -3.00 -11.30
C ALA A 99 5.48 -3.91 -12.35
N GLY A 100 4.66 -4.50 -13.23
CA GLY A 100 5.13 -5.38 -14.31
C GLY A 100 5.70 -6.73 -13.87
N GLN A 101 5.61 -7.09 -12.58
CA GLN A 101 6.18 -8.32 -12.04
C GLN A 101 5.17 -9.05 -11.14
N PRO A 102 5.32 -10.39 -10.96
CA PRO A 102 4.59 -11.10 -9.93
C PRO A 102 4.88 -10.49 -8.55
N GLY A 103 3.85 -10.43 -7.70
CA GLY A 103 4.00 -9.92 -6.34
C GLY A 103 5.01 -10.73 -5.51
N VAL A 104 5.81 -10.02 -4.71
CA VAL A 104 6.83 -10.61 -3.85
C VAL A 104 6.23 -10.95 -2.49
N ARG A 105 6.42 -12.20 -2.04
CA ARG A 105 5.79 -12.74 -0.84
C ARG A 105 6.79 -12.90 0.30
N PHE A 106 6.48 -12.29 1.44
CA PHE A 106 7.21 -12.44 2.69
C PHE A 106 6.45 -13.41 3.60
N SER A 107 6.77 -14.71 3.48
CA SER A 107 6.11 -15.78 4.25
C SER A 107 6.58 -15.84 5.69
N PHE A 108 5.63 -16.02 6.61
CA PHE A 108 5.91 -16.18 8.04
C PHE A 108 6.52 -17.55 8.40
N GLU A 109 6.63 -18.47 7.44
CA GLU A 109 7.43 -19.68 7.64
C GLU A 109 8.92 -19.32 7.70
N LYS A 110 9.37 -18.51 6.72
CA LYS A 110 10.76 -18.06 6.57
C LYS A 110 11.14 -16.94 7.53
N TYR A 111 10.22 -16.03 7.80
CA TYR A 111 10.47 -14.84 8.63
C TYR A 111 9.59 -14.82 9.88
N LEU A 112 10.03 -14.13 10.94
CA LEU A 112 9.10 -13.74 12.01
C LEU A 112 8.12 -12.69 11.50
N TYR A 113 7.02 -12.48 12.23
CA TYR A 113 5.97 -11.56 11.80
C TYR A 113 6.50 -10.13 11.64
N SER A 114 7.28 -9.67 12.61
CA SER A 114 8.00 -8.39 12.57
C SER A 114 8.94 -8.25 11.38
N ASP A 115 9.78 -9.26 11.12
CA ASP A 115 10.75 -9.23 10.01
C ASP A 115 10.06 -9.28 8.64
N ALA A 116 9.02 -10.10 8.51
CA ALA A 116 8.21 -10.16 7.30
C ALA A 116 7.58 -8.79 6.99
N TRP A 117 7.04 -8.11 8.01
CA TRP A 117 6.51 -6.75 7.85
C TRP A 117 7.60 -5.77 7.45
N LYS A 118 8.73 -5.76 8.16
CA LYS A 118 9.86 -4.87 7.89
C LYS A 118 10.39 -5.03 6.47
N ASN A 119 10.56 -6.26 6.01
CA ASN A 119 11.04 -6.54 4.66
C ASN A 119 10.00 -6.18 3.59
N ALA A 120 8.72 -6.43 3.85
CA ALA A 120 7.64 -6.02 2.96
C ALA A 120 7.57 -4.50 2.78
N VAL A 121 7.62 -3.74 3.88
CA VAL A 121 7.56 -2.27 3.85
C VAL A 121 8.80 -1.68 3.19
N ARG A 122 9.99 -2.25 3.43
CA ARG A 122 11.22 -1.80 2.77
C ARG A 122 11.17 -2.00 1.26
N LEU A 123 10.75 -3.19 0.80
CA LEU A 123 10.59 -3.45 -0.63
C LEU A 123 9.52 -2.55 -1.24
N TRP A 124 8.40 -2.37 -0.56
CA TRP A 124 7.33 -1.47 -1.00
C TRP A 124 7.83 -0.03 -1.15
N GLY A 125 8.58 0.47 -0.16
CA GLY A 125 9.14 1.82 -0.17
C GLY A 125 10.12 2.03 -1.32
N SER A 126 11.07 1.10 -1.50
CA SER A 126 12.07 1.21 -2.57
C SER A 126 11.47 1.06 -3.96
N THR A 127 10.51 0.14 -4.15
CA THR A 127 9.93 -0.14 -5.47
C THR A 127 9.03 1.01 -5.95
N ASN A 128 8.41 1.75 -5.03
CA ASN A 128 7.45 2.80 -5.36
C ASN A 128 7.99 4.22 -5.10
N ASN A 129 9.29 4.37 -4.82
CA ASN A 129 9.94 5.66 -4.50
C ASN A 129 9.21 6.44 -3.39
N ILE A 130 8.84 5.75 -2.31
CA ILE A 130 8.12 6.35 -1.19
C ILE A 130 9.09 7.15 -0.31
N LEU A 131 8.62 8.29 0.21
CA LEU A 131 9.39 9.11 1.14
C LEU A 131 9.73 8.33 2.42
N GLN A 132 10.92 8.56 2.95
CA GLN A 132 11.41 7.83 4.12
C GLN A 132 10.50 8.00 5.35
N ASP A 133 9.95 9.19 5.56
CA ASP A 133 9.02 9.47 6.67
C ASP A 133 7.75 8.60 6.60
N ASP A 134 7.24 8.35 5.40
CA ASP A 134 6.10 7.47 5.18
C ASP A 134 6.47 6.00 5.39
N ILE A 135 7.66 5.58 4.95
CA ILE A 135 8.19 4.24 5.23
C ILE A 135 8.26 4.02 6.75
N ASP A 136 8.81 4.97 7.50
CA ASP A 136 8.97 4.88 8.94
C ASP A 136 7.63 4.93 9.68
N ARG A 137 6.67 5.73 9.19
CA ARG A 137 5.29 5.71 9.68
C ARG A 137 4.65 4.33 9.50
N VAL A 138 4.81 3.71 8.34
CA VAL A 138 4.22 2.38 8.05
C VAL A 138 4.93 1.27 8.83
N LEU A 139 6.25 1.37 9.03
CA LEU A 139 7.01 0.42 9.86
C LEU A 139 6.55 0.44 11.33
N ARG A 140 6.26 1.62 11.88
CA ARG A 140 5.73 1.80 13.23
C ARG A 140 4.31 1.24 13.38
N ASN A 141 3.47 1.42 12.36
CA ASN A 141 2.07 0.99 12.36
C ASN A 141 1.91 -0.41 11.77
N ARG A 142 2.41 -1.41 12.48
CA ARG A 142 2.29 -2.81 12.06
C ARG A 142 0.82 -3.30 12.16
N PRO A 143 0.33 -4.07 11.17
CA PRO A 143 -0.98 -4.71 11.26
C PRO A 143 -1.08 -5.67 12.46
N ASP A 144 -2.29 -5.81 12.99
CA ASP A 144 -2.59 -6.78 14.05
C ASP A 144 -2.54 -8.21 13.49
N PRO A 145 -1.74 -9.13 14.07
CA PRO A 145 -1.73 -10.54 13.71
C PRO A 145 -3.12 -11.22 13.69
N GLN A 146 -4.09 -10.76 14.49
CA GLN A 146 -5.46 -11.30 14.47
C GLN A 146 -6.17 -11.06 13.13
N GLN A 147 -5.72 -10.09 12.32
CA GLN A 147 -6.19 -9.91 10.95
C GLN A 147 -6.11 -11.20 10.14
N PHE A 148 -5.08 -12.03 10.32
CA PHE A 148 -4.96 -13.30 9.60
C PHE A 148 -6.02 -14.32 10.02
N LYS A 149 -6.54 -14.27 11.25
CA LYS A 149 -7.68 -15.11 11.66
C LYS A 149 -8.96 -14.67 10.95
N ARG A 150 -9.22 -13.36 10.91
CA ARG A 150 -10.39 -12.80 10.23
C ARG A 150 -10.31 -13.05 8.72
N LEU A 151 -9.14 -12.83 8.13
CA LEU A 151 -8.87 -13.13 6.72
C LEU A 151 -9.11 -14.60 6.39
N ARG A 152 -8.62 -15.53 7.23
CA ARG A 152 -8.88 -16.97 7.05
C ARG A 152 -10.38 -17.24 7.05
N ARG A 153 -11.14 -16.67 7.99
CA ARG A 153 -12.59 -16.85 8.07
C ARG A 153 -13.28 -16.36 6.78
N VAL A 154 -12.95 -15.17 6.31
CA VAL A 154 -13.49 -14.61 5.06
C VAL A 154 -13.13 -15.52 3.87
N MET A 155 -11.87 -15.93 3.73
CA MET A 155 -11.45 -16.79 2.62
C MET A 155 -12.07 -18.19 2.66
N ASN A 156 -12.33 -18.75 3.85
CA ASN A 156 -13.02 -20.04 3.96
C ASN A 156 -14.51 -19.91 3.63
N ASN A 157 -15.15 -18.78 3.98
CA ASN A 157 -16.51 -18.49 3.52
C ASN A 157 -16.57 -18.37 1.98
N ASP A 158 -15.48 -17.93 1.35
CA ASP A 158 -15.30 -17.91 -0.11
C ASP A 158 -14.91 -19.30 -0.70
N GLY A 159 -14.86 -20.37 0.11
CA GLY A 159 -14.62 -21.75 -0.34
C GLY A 159 -13.15 -22.21 -0.42
N MET A 160 -12.22 -21.53 0.25
CA MET A 160 -10.78 -21.84 0.14
C MET A 160 -10.28 -22.94 1.11
N ASP A 161 -11.09 -23.37 2.09
CA ASP A 161 -10.79 -24.44 3.06
C ASP A 161 -9.38 -24.40 3.69
N ILE A 162 -8.98 -23.24 4.17
CA ILE A 162 -7.67 -23.03 4.80
C ILE A 162 -7.69 -23.66 6.21
N PRO A 163 -6.75 -24.55 6.57
CA PRO A 163 -6.67 -25.16 7.89
C PRO A 163 -6.22 -24.16 8.96
N VAL A 164 -6.51 -24.44 10.23
CA VAL A 164 -6.11 -23.56 11.35
C VAL A 164 -4.59 -23.58 11.57
N GLU A 165 -3.94 -24.69 11.19
CA GLU A 165 -2.50 -24.92 11.22
C GLU A 165 -1.73 -23.85 10.44
N ALA A 166 -2.32 -23.32 9.37
CA ALA A 166 -1.71 -22.26 8.56
C ALA A 166 -1.41 -21.01 9.41
N LEU A 167 -2.17 -20.75 10.47
CA LEU A 167 -1.96 -19.61 11.36
C LEU A 167 -0.78 -19.77 12.33
N ARG A 168 -0.24 -20.99 12.51
CA ARG A 168 0.80 -21.25 13.53
C ARG A 168 2.03 -20.37 13.35
N SER A 169 2.43 -20.12 12.10
CA SER A 169 3.60 -19.30 11.76
C SER A 169 3.38 -17.81 12.05
N VAL A 170 2.16 -17.30 11.85
CA VAL A 170 1.78 -15.89 12.16
C VAL A 170 2.04 -15.56 13.63
N PHE A 171 1.63 -16.47 14.52
CA PHE A 171 1.71 -16.28 15.98
C PHE A 171 3.01 -16.80 16.60
N ARG A 172 3.97 -17.27 15.80
CA ARG A 172 5.23 -17.87 16.28
C ARG A 172 6.02 -16.89 17.17
N GLU A 173 6.16 -15.65 16.73
CA GLU A 173 6.89 -14.60 17.47
C GLU A 173 6.23 -14.29 18.83
N GLN A 174 4.90 -14.14 18.86
CA GLN A 174 4.17 -13.87 20.11
C GLN A 174 4.31 -15.04 21.10
N LYS A 175 4.23 -16.28 20.62
CA LYS A 175 4.43 -17.48 21.46
C LYS A 175 5.84 -17.54 22.05
N GLN A 176 6.86 -17.13 21.29
CA GLN A 176 8.24 -17.08 21.78
C GLN A 176 8.39 -16.01 22.88
N LYS A 177 7.81 -14.82 22.69
CA LYS A 177 7.84 -13.74 23.70
C LYS A 177 7.16 -14.16 25.01
N MET A 178 5.95 -14.70 24.93
CA MET A 178 5.22 -15.18 26.12
C MET A 178 5.97 -16.29 26.87
N LYS A 179 6.68 -17.17 26.15
CA LYS A 179 7.52 -18.18 26.80
C LYS A 179 8.69 -17.53 27.53
N ALA A 180 9.42 -16.64 26.86
CA ALA A 180 10.55 -15.94 27.45
C ALA A 180 10.15 -15.16 28.72
N GLU A 181 9.05 -14.42 28.67
CA GLU A 181 8.51 -13.67 29.81
C GLU A 181 8.16 -14.59 30.99
N LYS A 182 7.51 -15.73 30.74
CA LYS A 182 7.20 -16.72 31.79
C LYS A 182 8.47 -17.29 32.43
N PHE A 183 9.51 -17.57 31.64
CA PHE A 183 10.78 -18.05 32.18
C PHE A 183 11.47 -16.99 33.06
N LEU A 184 11.44 -15.72 32.66
CA LEU A 184 11.99 -14.61 33.45
C LEU A 184 11.24 -14.38 34.77
N THR A 185 9.92 -14.52 34.77
CA THR A 185 9.10 -14.35 35.99
C THR A 185 9.25 -15.52 36.97
N GLN A 186 9.56 -16.73 36.49
CA GLN A 186 9.79 -17.91 37.35
C GLN A 186 11.19 -17.98 37.98
N GLN A 187 12.12 -17.12 37.53
CA GLN A 187 13.49 -17.01 38.08
C GLN A 187 13.65 -15.88 39.12
N LYS A 188 12.58 -15.12 39.38
CA LYS A 188 12.52 -14.13 40.47
C LYS A 188 11.77 -14.71 41.66
#